data_AF-A0A2R6C8L1-F1
#
_entry.id   AF-A0A2R6C8L1-F1
#
_cell.length_a   1.000
_cell.length_b   1.000
_cell.length_c   1.000
_cell.angle_alpha   90.00
_cell.angle_beta   90.00
_cell.angle_gamma   90.00
#
_symmetry.space_group_name_H-M   'P 1'
#
loop_
_entity.id
_entity.type
_entity.pdbx_description
1 polymer ?
#
loop_
_entity_poly.entity_id
_entity_poly.type
_entity_poly.pdbx_seq_one_letter_code
_entity_poly.pdbx_strand_id
1 'polypeptide(L)' 'MILTDRGSWYREAVRRAGFQNHARHSFGLRCSVERFFRYLKDRTRAFYNNPKRTPSTPLVDFLELFVHWYTTWR' A
#
# COMPACT_ATOMS: atom_id res chain seq x y z
N MET A 1 7.73 12.13 -8.89
CA MET A 1 8.61 11.01 -9.26
C MET A 1 8.00 9.72 -8.72
N ILE A 2 7.66 8.77 -9.59
CA ILE A 2 7.08 7.49 -9.17
C ILE A 2 8.22 6.48 -9.04
N LEU A 3 8.46 6.05 -7.81
CA LEU A 3 9.42 5.01 -7.49
C LEU A 3 8.70 3.66 -7.53
N THR A 4 9.18 2.73 -8.35
CA THR A 4 8.67 1.36 -8.30
C THR A 4 9.81 0.38 -8.19
N ASP A 5 9.48 -0.80 -7.66
CA ASP A 5 10.36 -1.96 -7.69
C ASP A 5 10.65 -2.43 -9.14
N ARG A 6 11.57 -3.39 -9.30
CA ARG A 6 11.96 -4.01 -10.56
C ARG A 6 10.85 -4.82 -11.25
N GLY A 7 9.68 -4.99 -10.63
CA GLY A 7 8.52 -5.64 -11.23
C GLY A 7 8.28 -5.22 -12.70
N SER A 8 8.25 -6.21 -13.59
CA SER A 8 8.17 -5.99 -15.05
C SER A 8 6.88 -5.29 -15.48
N TRP A 9 5.79 -5.47 -14.73
CA TRP A 9 4.47 -4.91 -15.01
C TRP A 9 4.35 -3.40 -14.72
N TYR A 10 5.17 -2.85 -13.81
CA TYR A 10 5.10 -1.44 -13.44
C TYR A 10 5.36 -0.50 -14.62
N ARG A 11 6.27 -0.86 -15.53
CA ARG A 11 6.62 -0.03 -16.68
C ARG A 11 5.39 0.25 -17.56
N GLU A 12 4.62 -0.80 -17.84
CA GLU A 12 3.45 -0.69 -18.72
C GLU A 12 2.29 0.04 -18.01
N ALA A 13 2.07 -0.26 -16.72
CA ALA A 13 1.03 0.39 -15.94
C ALA A 13 1.28 1.92 -15.79
N VAL A 14 2.52 2.32 -15.51
CA VAL A 14 2.90 3.73 -15.33
C VAL A 14 2.78 4.50 -16.65
N ARG A 15 3.14 3.86 -17.78
CA ARG A 15 2.95 4.43 -19.13
C ARG A 15 1.47 4.64 -19.44
N ARG A 16 0.62 3.64 -19.18
CA ARG A 16 -0.84 3.73 -19.40
C ARG A 16 -1.50 4.80 -18.55
N ALA A 17 -0.99 5.04 -17.34
CA ALA A 17 -1.47 6.09 -16.46
C ALA A 17 -0.94 7.51 -16.81
N GLY A 18 -0.17 7.66 -17.90
CA GLY A 18 0.30 8.97 -18.39
C GLY A 18 1.50 9.54 -17.64
N PHE A 19 2.14 8.78 -16.76
CA PHE A 19 3.28 9.26 -15.99
C PHE A 19 4.58 9.05 -16.76
N GLN A 20 5.30 10.14 -17.01
CA GLN A 20 6.57 10.12 -17.76
C GLN A 20 7.80 9.93 -16.85
N ASN A 21 7.68 10.28 -15.56
CA ASN A 21 8.81 10.32 -14.62
C ASN A 21 8.88 9.05 -13.72
N HIS A 22 9.11 7.91 -14.38
CA HIS A 22 9.31 6.60 -13.74
C HIS A 22 10.80 6.36 -13.44
N ALA A 23 11.13 6.09 -12.18
CA ALA A 23 12.49 5.73 -11.78
C ALA A 23 12.50 4.34 -11.14
N ARG A 24 13.27 3.42 -11.74
CA ARG A 24 13.55 2.09 -11.14
C ARG A 24 14.57 2.28 -10.03
N HIS A 25 14.15 2.04 -8.79
CA HIS A 25 15.07 1.94 -7.67
C HIS A 25 15.00 0.53 -7.08
N SER A 26 16.17 -0.04 -6.81
CA SER A 26 16.27 -1.40 -6.29
C SER A 26 16.31 -1.41 -4.76
N PHE A 27 16.93 -0.40 -4.14
CA PHE A 27 17.07 -0.26 -2.69
C PHE A 27 17.34 1.22 -2.31
N GLY A 28 17.08 1.57 -1.04
CA GLY A 28 17.47 2.86 -0.44
C GLY A 28 16.31 3.84 -0.20
N LEU A 29 15.59 4.24 -1.25
CA LEU A 29 14.37 5.04 -1.11
C LEU A 29 13.15 4.12 -0.96
N ARG A 30 12.50 4.16 0.20
CA ARG A 30 11.20 3.48 0.38
C ARG A 30 10.13 4.28 -0.32
N CYS A 31 9.44 3.65 -1.27
CA CYS A 31 8.32 4.30 -1.92
C CYS A 31 7.18 4.52 -0.91
N SER A 32 6.42 5.61 -1.06
CA SER A 32 5.26 5.92 -0.20
C SER A 32 4.26 4.76 -0.18
N VAL A 33 4.14 4.04 -1.30
CA VAL A 33 3.31 2.85 -1.47
C VAL A 33 3.77 1.69 -0.58
N GLU A 34 5.07 1.38 -0.55
CA GLU A 34 5.59 0.32 0.33
C GLU A 34 5.39 0.66 1.81
N ARG A 35 5.57 1.95 2.16
CA ARG A 35 5.32 2.44 3.51
C ARG A 35 3.83 2.25 3.87
N PHE A 36 2.91 2.64 3.00
CA PHE A 36 1.47 2.42 3.18
C PHE A 36 1.16 0.93 3.46
N PHE A 37 1.61 0.03 2.58
CA PHE A 37 1.34 -1.41 2.75
C PHE A 37 2.02 -2.01 3.98
N ARG A 38 3.14 -1.46 4.43
CA ARG A 38 3.75 -1.86 5.70
C ARG A 38 2.84 -1.49 6.89
N TYR A 39 2.30 -0.28 6.93
CA TYR A 39 1.37 0.12 7.99
C TYR A 39 0.07 -0.67 7.96
N LEU A 40 -0.47 -0.91 6.78
CA LEU A 40 -1.66 -1.73 6.61
C LEU A 40 -1.43 -3.12 7.21
N LYS A 41 -0.35 -3.80 6.79
CA LYS A 41 0.00 -5.15 7.30
C LYS A 41 0.22 -5.18 8.80
N ASP A 42 0.91 -4.18 9.35
CA ASP A 42 1.21 -4.12 10.78
C ASP A 42 -0.07 -3.97 11.60
N ARG A 43 -1.00 -3.11 11.16
CA ARG A 43 -2.29 -2.89 11.83
C ARG A 43 -3.25 -4.06 11.63
N THR A 44 -3.22 -4.75 10.49
CA THR A 44 -4.03 -5.95 10.27
C THR A 44 -3.45 -7.20 10.92
N ARG A 45 -2.20 -7.17 11.36
CA ARG A 45 -1.52 -8.33 11.98
C ARG A 45 -2.29 -8.85 13.19
N ALA A 46 -2.91 -7.97 13.97
CA ALA A 46 -3.72 -8.33 15.13
C ALA A 46 -4.97 -9.14 14.76
N PHE A 47 -5.54 -8.92 13.57
CA PHE A 47 -6.68 -9.69 13.07
C PHE A 47 -6.26 -11.06 12.56
N TYR A 48 -5.17 -11.13 11.78
CA TYR A 48 -4.65 -12.39 11.27
C TYR A 48 -4.17 -13.32 12.39
N ASN A 49 -3.48 -12.77 13.41
CA ASN A 49 -2.95 -13.57 14.52
C ASN A 49 -4.02 -14.01 15.53
N ASN A 50 -5.23 -13.44 15.49
CA ASN A 50 -6.28 -13.77 16.43
C ASN A 50 -7.64 -13.77 15.73
N PRO A 51 -8.05 -14.90 15.12
CA PRO A 51 -9.29 -15.00 14.34
C PRO A 51 -10.57 -14.86 15.17
N LYS A 52 -10.49 -14.81 16.51
CA LYS A 52 -11.62 -14.42 17.36
C LYS A 52 -11.84 -12.90 17.40
N ARG A 53 -10.85 -12.13 16.96
CA ARG A 53 -10.86 -10.66 16.86
C ARG A 53 -11.00 -10.17 15.42
N THR A 54 -11.09 -11.04 14.42
CA THR A 54 -11.38 -10.62 13.05
C THR A 54 -12.72 -9.89 13.05
N PRO A 55 -12.76 -8.63 12.59
CA PRO A 55 -14.01 -7.91 12.47
C PRO A 55 -14.92 -8.68 11.51
N SER A 56 -16.20 -8.79 11.84
CA SER A 56 -17.22 -9.24 10.88
C SER A 56 -17.46 -8.19 9.78
N THR A 57 -16.81 -7.04 9.89
CA THR A 57 -16.87 -5.93 8.94
C THR A 57 -16.32 -6.37 7.59
N PRO A 58 -16.99 -6.03 6.47
CA PRO A 58 -16.47 -6.30 5.15
C PRO A 58 -15.07 -5.70 4.97
N LEU A 59 -14.23 -6.40 4.20
CA LEU A 59 -12.85 -5.98 3.94
C LEU A 59 -12.76 -4.58 3.32
N VAL A 60 -13.80 -4.18 2.57
CA VAL A 60 -13.93 -2.86 1.95
C VAL A 60 -14.08 -1.77 3.00
N ASP A 61 -15.01 -1.90 3.95
CA ASP A 61 -15.22 -0.93 5.04
C ASP A 61 -13.95 -0.74 5.88
N PHE A 62 -13.23 -1.83 6.16
CA PHE A 62 -11.95 -1.75 6.86
C PHE A 62 -10.91 -0.95 6.07
N LEU A 63 -10.82 -1.18 4.75
CA LEU A 63 -9.89 -0.45 3.89
C LEU A 63 -10.25 1.04 3.81
N GLU A 64 -11.53 1.38 3.71
CA GLU A 64 -11.97 2.79 3.72
C GLU A 64 -11.62 3.47 5.04
N LEU A 65 -11.91 2.82 6.18
CA LEU A 65 -11.55 3.34 7.50
C LEU A 65 -10.03 3.49 7.65
N PHE A 66 -9.27 2.51 7.17
CA PHE A 66 -7.81 2.55 7.21
C PHE A 66 -7.25 3.69 6.36
N VAL A 67 -7.78 3.89 5.14
CA VAL A 67 -7.37 4.98 4.25
C VAL A 67 -7.68 6.32 4.91
N HIS A 68 -8.89 6.50 5.45
CA HIS A 68 -9.26 7.72 6.17
C HIS A 68 -8.32 8.01 7.35
N TRP A 69 -8.03 7.00 8.17
CA TRP A 69 -7.05 7.13 9.25
C TRP A 69 -5.65 7.49 8.73
N TYR A 70 -5.18 6.81 7.68
CA TYR A 70 -3.85 7.01 7.10
C TYR A 70 -3.68 8.39 6.46
N THR A 71 -4.76 9.01 5.97
CA THR A 71 -4.71 10.34 5.37
C THR A 71 -4.92 11.47 6.37
N THR A 72 -5.64 11.23 7.47
CA THR A 72 -6.05 12.28 8.41
C THR A 72 -5.19 12.33 9.67
N TRP A 73 -4.73 11.17 10.16
CA TRP A 73 -4.08 11.06 11.47
C TRP A 73 -2.59 10.73 11.38
N ARG A 74 -2.02 10.70 10.17
CA ARG A 74 -0.64 10.34 9.88
C ARG A 74 -0.02 11.35 8.93
#